data_AF-A0A7V9GQA6-F1
#
_entry.id   AF-A0A7V9GQA6-F1
#
_cell.length_a   1.000
_cell.length_b   1.000
_cell.length_c   1.000
_cell.angle_alpha   90.00
_cell.angle_beta   90.00
_cell.angle_gamma   90.00
#
_symmetry.space_group_name_H-M   'P 1'
#
loop_
_entity.id
_entity.type
_entity.pdbx_description
1 polymer ?
#
loop_
_entity_poly.entity_id
_entity_poly.type
_entity_poly.pdbx_seq_one_letter_code
_entity_poly.pdbx_strand_id
1 'polypeptide(L)' 'MEKIELKTNIINQDDVAKVTSGLDKAFGKGKWSVDLKSANKVLHIEACEIDETEVISVITQ' A
#
# COMPACT_ATOMS: atom_id res chain seq x y z
N MET A 1 -6.58 -6.37 14.58
CA MET A 1 -6.42 -5.94 13.18
C MET A 1 -6.15 -4.46 13.24
N GLU A 2 -4.96 -4.08 12.81
CA GLU A 2 -4.56 -2.69 12.71
C GLU A 2 -4.83 -2.18 11.30
N LYS A 3 -5.18 -0.90 11.21
CA LYS A 3 -5.39 -0.21 9.96
C LYS A 3 -4.52 1.02 9.96
N ILE A 4 -3.65 1.14 8.97
CA ILE A 4 -2.83 2.34 8.80
C ILE A 4 -3.05 2.97 7.43
N GLU A 5 -2.73 4.25 7.38
CA GLU A 5 -2.86 5.10 6.20
C GLU A 5 -1.52 5.78 5.98
N LEU A 6 -0.90 5.49 4.84
CA LEU A 6 0.43 5.97 4.50
C LEU A 6 0.36 6.82 3.25
N LYS A 7 1.08 7.94 3.24
CA LYS A 7 1.30 8.68 1.99
C LYS A 7 2.12 7.82 1.05
N THR A 8 1.67 7.70 -0.19
CA THR A 8 2.33 6.88 -1.20
C THR A 8 2.70 7.68 -2.43
N ASN A 9 3.76 7.26 -3.10
CA ASN A 9 4.17 7.81 -4.39
C ASN A 9 3.43 7.14 -5.56
N ILE A 10 2.52 6.20 -5.31
CA ILE A 10 1.72 5.54 -6.36
C ILE A 10 0.79 6.57 -7.01
N ILE A 11 0.96 6.85 -8.30
CA ILE A 11 0.33 7.99 -8.99
C ILE A 11 -0.86 7.55 -9.85
N ASN A 12 -0.80 6.34 -10.40
CA ASN A 12 -1.73 5.82 -11.41
C ASN A 12 -1.93 4.31 -11.20
N GLN A 13 -2.80 3.71 -12.02
CA GLN A 13 -3.07 2.26 -11.94
C GLN A 13 -1.88 1.38 -12.35
N ASP A 14 -1.00 1.85 -13.24
CA ASP A 14 0.21 1.10 -13.60
C ASP A 14 1.16 0.95 -12.41
N ASP A 15 1.33 2.00 -11.61
CA ASP A 15 2.13 1.94 -10.39
C ASP A 15 1.49 1.03 -9.33
N VAL A 16 0.15 1.03 -9.22
CA VAL A 16 -0.59 0.06 -8.40
C VAL A 16 -0.25 -1.36 -8.84
N ALA A 17 -0.29 -1.65 -10.15
CA ALA A 17 -0.03 -2.99 -10.68
C ALA A 17 1.39 -3.48 -10.37
N LYS A 18 2.40 -2.60 -10.38
CA LYS A 18 3.79 -2.95 -10.04
C LYS A 18 3.92 -3.38 -8.58
N VAL A 19 3.30 -2.64 -7.66
CA VAL A 19 3.42 -2.90 -6.21
C VAL A 19 2.42 -3.95 -5.71
N THR A 20 1.37 -4.24 -6.49
CA THR A 20 0.31 -5.21 -6.15
C THR A 20 0.89 -6.55 -5.69
N SER A 21 1.85 -7.08 -6.44
CA SER A 21 2.45 -8.38 -6.12
C SER A 21 3.26 -8.34 -4.82
N GLY A 22 3.87 -7.21 -4.48
CA GLY A 22 4.60 -7.04 -3.22
C GLY A 22 3.65 -6.88 -2.04
N LEU A 23 2.62 -6.04 -2.19
CA LEU A 23 1.61 -5.81 -1.16
C LEU A 23 0.79 -7.06 -0.86
N ASP A 24 0.42 -7.83 -1.89
CA ASP A 24 -0.28 -9.12 -1.72
C ASP A 24 0.57 -10.17 -0.99
N LYS A 25 1.90 -10.15 -1.19
CA LYS A 25 2.82 -11.06 -0.50
C LYS A 25 3.08 -10.65 0.95
N ALA A 26 3.21 -9.35 1.21
CA ALA A 26 3.48 -8.81 2.54
C ALA A 26 2.24 -8.80 3.44
N PHE A 27 1.12 -8.24 2.94
CA PHE A 27 -0.06 -7.96 3.75
C PHE A 27 -1.24 -8.90 3.45
N GLY A 28 -1.20 -9.59 2.31
CA GLY A 28 -2.27 -10.47 1.86
C GLY A 28 -3.26 -9.80 0.91
N LYS A 29 -3.88 -10.62 0.05
CA LYS A 29 -4.87 -10.16 -0.94
C LYS A 29 -6.10 -9.56 -0.26
N GLY A 30 -6.50 -8.36 -0.71
CA GLY A 30 -7.67 -7.65 -0.20
C GLY A 30 -7.45 -7.00 1.18
N LYS A 31 -6.21 -6.97 1.68
CA LYS A 31 -5.83 -6.31 2.92
C LYS A 31 -5.28 -4.90 2.71
N TRP A 32 -5.27 -4.40 1.48
CA TRP A 32 -4.75 -3.07 1.18
C TRP A 32 -5.55 -2.44 0.04
N SER A 33 -5.52 -1.10 -0.03
CA SER A 33 -6.15 -0.33 -1.09
C SER A 33 -5.45 1.00 -1.28
N VAL A 34 -5.32 1.45 -2.53
CA VAL A 34 -4.72 2.76 -2.85
C VAL A 34 -5.82 3.74 -3.24
N ASP A 35 -5.89 4.86 -2.52
CA ASP A 35 -6.71 6.00 -2.90
C ASP A 35 -5.89 6.95 -3.78
N LEU A 36 -6.15 6.88 -5.10
CA LEU A 36 -5.54 7.75 -6.10
C LEU A 36 -6.32 9.07 -6.30
N LYS A 37 -7.49 9.22 -5.67
CA LYS A 37 -8.37 10.37 -5.85
C LYS A 37 -8.01 11.53 -4.92
N SER A 38 -7.47 11.22 -3.74
CA SER A 38 -6.98 12.22 -2.80
C SER A 38 -5.72 12.90 -3.34
N ALA A 39 -5.63 14.22 -3.17
CA ALA A 39 -4.45 15.00 -3.55
C ALA A 39 -3.15 14.45 -2.96
N ASN A 40 -3.24 13.81 -1.80
CA ASN A 40 -2.10 13.24 -1.07
C ASN A 40 -1.74 11.80 -1.46
N LYS A 41 -2.57 11.10 -2.24
CA LYS A 41 -2.46 9.66 -2.58
C LYS A 41 -2.15 8.77 -1.38
N VAL A 42 -3.14 8.03 -0.91
CA VAL A 42 -3.03 7.31 0.37
C VAL A 42 -3.10 5.81 0.11
N LEU A 43 -2.18 5.06 0.70
CA LEU A 43 -2.22 3.61 0.77
C LEU A 43 -2.80 3.21 2.14
N HIS A 44 -3.93 2.50 2.11
CA HIS A 44 -4.54 1.92 3.29
C HIS A 44 -4.13 0.45 3.38
N ILE A 45 -3.75 0.00 4.58
CA ILE A 45 -3.36 -1.39 4.85
C ILE A 45 -4.06 -1.86 6.12
N GLU A 46 -4.58 -3.08 6.10
CA GLU A 46 -5.32 -3.74 7.16
C GLU A 46 -4.71 -5.13 7.46
N ALA A 47 -3.75 -5.20 8.38
CA ALA A 47 -3.07 -6.44 8.78
C ALA A 47 -2.95 -6.57 10.30
N CYS A 48 -2.39 -7.67 10.79
CA CYS A 48 -2.30 -7.92 12.24
C CYS A 48 -1.11 -7.21 12.90
N GLU A 49 -0.03 -7.01 12.14
CA GLU A 49 1.17 -6.26 12.51
C GLU A 49 1.60 -5.51 11.24
N ILE A 50 1.63 -4.18 11.29
CA ILE A 50 2.01 -3.37 10.13
C ILE A 50 3.26 -2.57 10.47
N ASP A 51 4.33 -2.82 9.72
CA ASP A 51 5.58 -2.09 9.81
C ASP A 51 5.67 -1.07 8.66
N GLU A 52 5.69 0.22 8.98
CA GLU A 52 5.70 1.29 7.98
C GLU A 52 6.94 1.21 7.07
N THR A 53 8.08 0.76 7.60
CA THR A 53 9.31 0.61 6.81
C THR A 53 9.22 -0.50 5.78
N GLU A 54 8.57 -1.62 6.10
CA GLU A 54 8.26 -2.69 5.15
C GLU A 54 7.34 -2.19 4.03
N VAL A 55 6.31 -1.41 4.37
CA VAL A 55 5.39 -0.84 3.38
C VAL A 55 6.14 0.07 2.41
N ILE A 56 6.97 0.98 2.92
CA ILE A 56 7.75 1.92 2.10
C ILE A 56 8.71 1.15 1.17
N SER A 57 9.34 0.08 1.67
CA SER A 57 10.21 -0.78 0.87
C SER A 57 9.47 -1.43 -0.31
N VAL A 58 8.23 -1.89 -0.10
CA VAL A 58 7.42 -2.51 -1.15
C VAL A 58 7.00 -1.50 -2.24
N ILE A 59 6.65 -0.27 -1.87
CA ILE A 59 6.15 0.73 -2.82
C ILE A 59 7.25 1.53 -3.54
N THR A 60 8.51 1.40 -3.10
CA THR A 60 9.66 2.13 -3.67
C THR A 60 10.52 1.25 -4.60
N GLN A 61 10.11 -0.01 -4.86
CA GLN A 61 10.81 -0.92 -5.78
C GLN A 61 10.83 -0.43 -7.24
#